data_AF-A0A962CFP8-F1
#
_entry.id   AF-A0A962CFP8-F1
#
_cell.length_a   1.000
_cell.length_b   1.000
_cell.length_c   1.000
_cell.angle_alpha   90.00
_cell.angle_beta   90.00
_cell.angle_gamma   90.00
#
_symmetry.space_group_name_H-M   'P 1'
#
loop_
_entity.id
_entity.type
_entity.pdbx_description
1 polymer ?
#
loop_
_entity_poly.entity_id
_entity_poly.type
_entity_poly.pdbx_seq_one_letter_code
_entity_poly.pdbx_strand_id
1 'polypeptide(L)' 'SNSWFNFGSNQPPRVVIGPRAVVQGTLVFEREVELYVSDTARIGEVKGATPIKFSGENP' A
#
# COMPACT_ATOMS: atom_id res chain seq x y z
N SER A 1 -28.25 12.02 20.28
CA SER A 1 -26.92 12.26 20.90
C SER A 1 -25.87 11.72 19.94
N ASN A 2 -25.18 12.60 19.24
CA ASN A 2 -24.20 12.24 18.20
C ASN A 2 -22.88 11.83 18.86
N SER A 3 -22.49 10.56 18.72
CA SER A 3 -21.15 10.08 19.07
C SER A 3 -20.22 10.23 17.87
N TRP A 4 -19.80 11.48 17.64
CA TRP A 4 -18.63 11.83 16.83
C TRP A 4 -17.39 11.51 17.70
N PHE A 5 -16.25 11.17 17.09
CA PHE A 5 -14.96 10.82 17.72
C PHE A 5 -14.75 9.32 17.99
N ASN A 6 -14.10 8.65 17.03
CA ASN A 6 -13.11 7.64 17.35
C ASN A 6 -11.75 8.11 16.87
N PHE A 7 -10.80 7.94 17.77
CA PHE A 7 -9.45 8.49 17.79
C PHE A 7 -8.61 7.92 16.65
N GLY A 8 -7.67 8.73 16.14
CA GLY A 8 -6.76 8.36 15.07
C GLY A 8 -6.08 7.03 15.34
N SER A 9 -6.32 6.06 14.47
CA SER A 9 -5.59 4.81 14.47
C SER A 9 -4.15 5.14 14.12
N ASN A 10 -3.23 4.81 15.04
CA ASN A 10 -1.78 4.83 14.82
C ASN A 10 -1.37 3.68 13.87
N GLN A 11 -2.14 3.45 12.81
CA GLN A 11 -1.84 2.44 11.82
C GLN A 11 -0.84 2.99 10.82
N PRO A 12 0.17 2.18 10.44
CA PRO A 12 1.04 2.54 9.35
C PRO A 12 0.18 2.87 8.11
N PRO A 13 0.61 3.83 7.29
CA PRO A 13 -0.13 4.18 6.09
C PRO A 13 -0.24 2.95 5.18
N ARG A 14 -1.45 2.68 4.69
CA ARG A 14 -1.70 1.64 3.70
C ARG A 14 -1.49 2.20 2.29
N VAL A 15 -0.63 1.53 1.51
CA VAL A 15 -0.34 1.86 0.11
C VAL A 15 -0.74 0.65 -0.73
N VAL A 16 -1.61 0.87 -1.72
CA VAL A 16 -2.11 -0.21 -2.59
C VAL A 16 -1.74 0.09 -4.04
N ILE A 17 -1.03 -0.83 -4.67
CA ILE A 17 -0.77 -0.85 -6.11
C ILE A 17 -1.72 -1.86 -6.74
N GLY A 18 -2.74 -1.34 -7.42
CA GLY A 18 -3.81 -2.13 -7.99
C GLY A 18 -3.42 -2.95 -9.22
N PRO A 19 -4.33 -3.84 -9.67
CA PRO A 19 -4.13 -4.65 -10.86
C PRO A 19 -3.81 -3.81 -12.09
N ARG A 20 -2.92 -4.32 -12.96
CA ARG A 20 -2.49 -3.66 -14.21
C ARG A 20 -1.84 -2.29 -14.03
N ALA A 21 -1.53 -1.87 -12.80
CA ALA A 21 -0.75 -0.66 -12.56
C ALA A 21 0.71 -0.86 -12.98
N VAL A 22 1.31 0.20 -13.54
CA VAL A 22 2.71 0.22 -13.93
C VAL A 22 3.40 1.37 -13.22
N VAL A 23 4.30 1.06 -12.29
CA VAL A 23 5.16 2.02 -11.61
C VAL A 23 6.59 1.76 -12.05
N GLN A 24 7.11 2.59 -12.94
CA GLN A 24 8.45 2.40 -13.51
C GLN A 24 9.58 2.87 -12.59
N GLY A 25 9.30 3.84 -11.71
CA GLY A 25 10.29 4.39 -10.77
C GLY A 25 10.49 3.50 -9.54
N THR A 26 11.60 3.74 -8.83
CA THR A 26 11.87 3.16 -7.51
C THR A 26 10.86 3.69 -6.49
N LEU A 27 10.23 2.80 -5.75
CA LEU A 27 9.35 3.11 -4.63
C LEU A 27 10.20 3.22 -3.36
N VAL A 28 10.40 4.45 -2.86
CA VAL A 28 11.18 4.71 -1.64
C VAL A 28 10.24 5.07 -0.51
N PHE A 29 10.26 4.27 0.56
CA PHE A 29 9.48 4.49 1.76
C PHE A 29 10.43 4.84 2.92
N GLU A 30 10.34 6.08 3.42
CA GLU A 30 11.18 6.58 4.52
C GLU A 30 10.64 6.21 5.91
N ARG A 31 9.43 5.63 5.96
CA ARG A 31 8.77 5.15 7.17
C ARG A 31 8.09 3.81 6.90
N GLU A 32 7.76 3.10 7.95
CA GLU A 32 7.00 1.85 7.87
C GLU A 32 5.63 2.09 7.22
N VAL A 33 5.31 1.24 6.24
CA VAL A 33 4.06 1.27 5.48
C VAL A 33 3.56 -0.16 5.24
N GLU A 34 2.25 -0.30 5.11
CA GLU A 34 1.63 -1.51 4.60
C GLU A 34 1.52 -1.40 3.08
N LEU A 35 2.50 -1.96 2.37
CA LEU A 35 2.54 -1.96 0.90
C LEU A 35 1.86 -3.20 0.34
N TYR A 36 0.69 -3.04 -0.26
CA TYR A 36 -0.01 -4.08 -1.01
C TYR A 36 0.23 -3.93 -2.51
N VAL A 37 0.60 -5.02 -3.17
CA VAL A 37 0.89 -5.03 -4.62
C VAL A 37 0.10 -6.15 -5.27
N SER A 38 -0.69 -5.82 -6.28
CA SER A 38 -1.36 -6.84 -7.09
C SER A 38 -0.30 -7.69 -7.81
N ASP A 39 -0.54 -8.99 -7.89
CA ASP A 39 0.23 -9.95 -8.70
C ASP A 39 0.35 -9.55 -10.19
N THR A 40 -0.64 -8.86 -10.74
CA THR A 40 -0.65 -8.35 -12.12
C THR A 40 0.01 -6.97 -12.27
N ALA A 41 0.35 -6.31 -11.17
CA ALA A 41 1.04 -5.03 -11.20
C ALA A 41 2.51 -5.18 -11.58
N ARG A 42 3.04 -4.19 -12.30
CA ARG A 42 4.47 -4.08 -12.61
C ARG A 42 5.05 -2.92 -11.84
N ILE A 43 6.00 -3.20 -10.96
CA ILE A 43 6.62 -2.20 -10.11
C ILE A 43 8.14 -2.22 -10.27
N GLY A 44 8.76 -1.05 -10.07
CA GLY A 44 10.20 -0.91 -9.94
C GLY A 44 10.71 -1.45 -8.60
N GLU A 45 11.97 -1.15 -8.31
CA GLU A 45 12.61 -1.51 -7.04
C GLU A 45 11.88 -0.87 -5.85
N VAL A 46 11.74 -1.63 -4.75
CA VAL A 46 11.15 -1.15 -3.50
C VAL A 46 12.24 -1.02 -2.45
N LYS A 47 12.33 0.15 -1.80
CA LYS A 47 13.26 0.45 -0.71
C LYS A 47 12.50 0.89 0.54
N GLY A 48 12.85 0.32 1.69
CA GLY A 48 12.27 0.71 2.99
C GLY A 48 10.88 0.13 3.29
N ALA A 49 10.35 -0.75 2.43
CA ALA A 49 9.11 -1.48 2.68
C ALA A 49 9.19 -2.91 2.13
N THR A 50 8.39 -3.81 2.69
CA THR A 50 8.23 -5.18 2.21
C THR A 50 6.88 -5.31 1.49
N PRO A 51 6.86 -5.60 0.18
CA PRO A 51 5.61 -5.75 -0.57
C PRO A 51 4.82 -6.99 -0.13
N ILE A 52 3.54 -6.80 0.17
CA ILE A 52 2.55 -7.85 0.40
C ILE A 52 1.80 -8.07 -0.92
N LYS A 53 1.99 -9.24 -1.53
CA LYS A 53 1.30 -9.56 -2.78
C LYS A 53 -0.14 -9.99 -2.53
N PHE A 54 -1.07 -9.49 -3.34
CA PHE A 54 -2.45 -9.96 -3.36
C PHE A 54 -2.89 -10.28 -4.79
N SER A 55 -3.87 -11.17 -4.93
CA SER A 55 -4.46 -11.59 -6.20
C SER A 55 -5.91 -11.13 -6.30
N GLY A 56 -6.38 -10.87 -7.52
CA GLY A 56 -7.76 -10.44 -7.79
C GLY A 56 -7.92 -8.94 -7.99
N GLU A 57 -9.13 -8.53 -8.39
CA GLU A 57 -9.41 -7.14 -8.79
C GLU A 57 -9.70 -6.20 -7.61
N ASN A 58 -9.80 -6.70 -6.37
CA ASN A 58 -10.13 -5.90 -5.20
C ASN A 58 -9.05 -6.04 -4.09
N PRO A 59 -8.52 -4.91 -3.58
CA PRO A 59 -7.41 -4.89 -2.63
C PRO A 59 -7.79 -5.03 -1.14
#